data_AF-A0A7X7SHV6-F1
#
_entry.id   AF-A0A7X7SHV6-F1
#
_cell.length_a   1.000
_cell.length_b   1.000
_cell.length_c   1.000
_cell.angle_alpha   90.00
_cell.angle_beta   90.00
_cell.angle_gamma   90.00
#
_symmetry.space_group_name_H-M   'P 1'
#
loop_
_entity.id
_entity.type
_entity.pdbx_description
1 polymer ?
#
loop_
_entity_poly.entity_id
_entity_poly.type
_entity_poly.pdbx_seq_one_letter_code
_entity_poly.pdbx_strand_id
1 'polypeptide(L)'
;MAANGPPEEFLFETVSLYQRSGFKGGELLREAFPNLGASELRELLVDVVRGYVLPQLDQDVQVLQIPSVHNPVRATNVSGQSVTWTAEFGTGPTLTPKVVRVPVADIYAAARKRKIAVPENL
;
A
#
# COMPACT_ATOMS: atom_id res chain seq x y z
N MET A 1 23.73 -6.98 18.51
CA MET A 1 23.06 -6.87 17.20
C MET A 1 21.58 -7.09 17.47
N ALA A 2 20.76 -6.04 17.37
CA ALA A 2 19.34 -6.14 17.70
C ALA A 2 18.64 -7.05 16.68
N ALA A 3 18.01 -8.13 17.17
CA ALA A 3 17.02 -8.88 16.42
C ALA A 3 15.78 -7.98 16.31
N ASN A 4 15.75 -7.13 15.29
CA ASN A 4 14.56 -6.33 15.02
C ASN A 4 13.54 -7.28 14.40
N GLY A 5 12.49 -7.59 15.16
CA GLY A 5 11.28 -8.20 14.60
C GLY A 5 10.66 -7.29 13.53
N PRO A 6 9.60 -7.75 12.86
CA PRO A 6 8.89 -6.89 11.91
C PRO A 6 8.49 -5.58 12.59
N PRO A 7 8.44 -4.45 11.85
CA PRO A 7 8.07 -3.16 12.42
C PRO A 7 6.69 -3.25 13.09
N GLU A 8 6.38 -2.39 14.05
CA GLU A 8 5.03 -2.36 14.65
C GLU A 8 3.99 -1.82 13.67
N GLU A 9 4.41 -0.98 12.72
CA GLU A 9 3.58 -0.36 11.70
C GLU A 9 4.36 -0.15 10.39
N PHE A 10 3.64 -0.12 9.27
CA PHE A 10 4.17 0.30 7.98
C PHE A 10 3.70 1.71 7.64
N LEU A 11 4.62 2.50 7.08
CA LEU A 11 4.36 3.86 6.64
C LEU A 11 4.03 3.88 5.15
N PHE A 12 2.83 4.36 4.82
CA PHE A 12 2.37 4.54 3.45
C PHE A 12 2.37 6.03 3.13
N GLU A 13 3.38 6.49 2.38
CA GLU A 13 3.39 7.86 1.85
C GLU A 13 2.29 8.01 0.81
N THR A 14 1.32 8.89 1.04
CA THR A 14 0.09 8.94 0.24
C THR A 14 0.35 9.43 -1.19
N VAL A 15 1.43 10.19 -1.39
CA VAL A 15 1.95 10.58 -2.72
C VAL A 15 2.27 9.37 -3.62
N SER A 16 2.54 8.20 -3.05
CA SER A 16 2.79 6.97 -3.79
C SER A 16 1.59 6.52 -4.64
N LEU A 17 0.37 6.99 -4.36
CA LEU A 17 -0.81 6.76 -5.21
C LEU A 17 -0.68 7.42 -6.59
N TYR A 18 0.19 8.41 -6.73
CA TYR A 18 0.42 9.14 -8.00
C TYR A 18 1.65 8.66 -8.76
N GLN A 19 2.57 7.97 -8.08
CA GLN A 19 3.87 7.62 -8.61
C GLN A 19 3.82 6.31 -9.40
N ARG A 20 4.63 6.24 -10.48
CA ARG A 20 4.79 5.01 -11.27
C ARG A 20 5.25 3.84 -10.40
N SER A 21 6.21 4.08 -9.52
CA SER A 21 6.80 3.11 -8.59
C SER A 21 6.00 2.97 -7.29
N GLY A 22 5.18 3.97 -6.96
CA GLY A 22 4.27 4.02 -5.82
C GLY A 22 4.77 3.32 -4.56
N PHE A 23 3.97 2.40 -4.03
CA PHE A 23 4.29 1.62 -2.83
C PHE A 23 5.28 0.48 -3.11
N LYS A 24 6.26 0.72 -4.00
CA LYS A 24 7.32 -0.22 -4.41
C LYS A 24 6.78 -1.63 -4.73
N GLY A 25 5.60 -1.73 -5.32
CA GLY A 25 4.99 -3.01 -5.69
C GLY A 25 4.71 -3.95 -4.52
N GLY A 26 4.63 -3.43 -3.30
CA GLY A 26 4.46 -4.22 -2.08
C GLY A 26 5.78 -4.67 -1.47
N GLU A 27 6.94 -4.32 -2.04
CA GLU A 27 8.25 -4.67 -1.47
C GLU A 27 8.47 -4.09 -0.08
N LEU A 28 7.77 -3.00 0.29
CA LEU A 28 7.80 -2.52 1.66
C LEU A 28 7.27 -3.58 2.66
N LEU A 29 6.37 -4.48 2.24
CA LEU A 29 5.82 -5.55 3.07
C LEU A 29 6.74 -6.77 3.18
N ARG A 30 7.85 -6.81 2.41
CA ARG A 30 8.79 -7.94 2.35
C ARG A 30 9.33 -8.31 3.73
N GLU A 31 9.54 -7.34 4.60
CA GLU A 31 10.07 -7.55 5.95
C GLU A 31 9.10 -8.37 6.82
N ALA A 32 7.80 -8.10 6.74
CA ALA A 32 6.78 -8.87 7.47
C ALA A 32 6.42 -10.21 6.80
N PHE A 33 6.72 -10.35 5.50
CA PHE A 33 6.37 -11.51 4.68
C PHE A 33 7.53 -11.94 3.77
N PRO A 34 8.67 -12.39 4.33
CA PRO A 34 9.89 -12.65 3.57
C PRO A 34 9.72 -13.79 2.54
N ASN A 35 8.81 -14.71 2.81
CA ASN A 35 8.57 -15.90 1.98
C ASN A 35 7.54 -15.69 0.86
N LEU A 36 6.85 -14.54 0.80
CA LEU A 36 5.87 -14.28 -0.25
C LEU A 36 6.53 -13.95 -1.59
N GLY A 37 5.98 -14.49 -2.67
CA GLY A 37 6.34 -14.10 -4.02
C GLY A 37 5.95 -12.65 -4.32
N ALA A 38 6.60 -12.03 -5.32
CA ALA A 38 6.30 -10.66 -5.73
C ALA A 38 4.83 -10.47 -6.15
N SER A 39 4.21 -11.49 -6.75
CA SER A 39 2.79 -11.46 -7.10
C SER A 39 1.89 -11.40 -5.87
N GLU A 40 2.20 -12.18 -4.83
CA GLU A 40 1.41 -12.23 -3.60
C GLU A 40 1.56 -10.92 -2.80
N LEU A 41 2.78 -10.35 -2.76
CA LEU A 41 3.01 -9.05 -2.14
C LEU A 41 2.23 -7.92 -2.83
N ARG A 42 2.13 -7.94 -4.16
CA ARG A 42 1.33 -6.96 -4.90
C ARG A 42 -0.15 -7.05 -4.55
N GLU A 43 -0.66 -8.27 -4.55
CA GLU A 43 -2.06 -8.51 -4.23
C GLU A 43 -2.39 -8.14 -2.78
N LEU A 44 -1.51 -8.48 -1.85
CA LEU A 44 -1.62 -8.04 -0.45
C LEU A 44 -1.56 -6.52 -0.34
N LEU A 45 -0.67 -5.86 -1.09
CA LEU A 45 -0.61 -4.40 -1.15
C LEU A 45 -1.95 -3.80 -1.61
N VAL A 46 -2.63 -4.39 -2.60
CA VAL A 46 -3.95 -3.91 -3.04
C VAL A 46 -4.96 -3.95 -1.88
N ASP A 47 -5.01 -5.07 -1.16
CA ASP A 47 -5.93 -5.25 -0.04
C ASP A 47 -5.61 -4.28 1.11
N VAL A 48 -4.32 -4.07 1.41
CA VAL A 48 -3.88 -3.13 2.45
C VAL A 48 -4.24 -1.69 2.06
N VAL A 49 -3.95 -1.28 0.82
CA VAL A 49 -4.23 0.09 0.38
C VAL A 49 -5.73 0.35 0.40
N ARG A 50 -6.55 -0.55 -0.14
CA ARG A 50 -8.01 -0.39 -0.18
C ARG A 50 -8.66 -0.47 1.20
N GLY A 51 -8.21 -1.40 2.04
CA GLY A 51 -8.83 -1.68 3.33
C GLY A 51 -8.39 -0.74 4.45
N TYR A 52 -7.18 -0.20 4.38
CA TYR A 52 -6.56 0.50 5.51
C TYR A 52 -5.96 1.86 5.14
N VAL A 53 -5.46 2.07 3.91
CA VAL A 53 -4.85 3.36 3.52
C VAL A 53 -5.91 4.35 3.03
N LEU A 54 -6.70 3.99 2.02
CA LEU A 54 -7.69 4.89 1.43
C LEU A 54 -8.74 5.40 2.43
N PRO A 55 -9.26 4.58 3.35
CA PRO A 55 -10.25 5.05 4.33
C PRO A 55 -9.74 6.10 5.31
N GLN A 56 -8.41 6.28 5.42
CA GLN A 56 -7.80 7.26 6.30
C GLN A 56 -7.51 8.60 5.60
N LEU A 57 -7.79 8.71 4.30
CA LEU A 57 -7.61 9.96 3.57
C LEU A 57 -8.82 10.89 3.81
N ASP A 58 -8.54 12.18 4.00
CA ASP A 58 -9.57 13.23 4.11
C ASP A 58 -10.29 13.47 2.77
N GLN A 59 -9.65 13.06 1.67
CA GLN A 59 -10.18 13.18 0.32
C GLN A 59 -10.92 11.91 -0.12
N ASP A 60 -11.97 12.08 -0.91
CA ASP A 60 -12.51 10.99 -1.73
C ASP A 60 -11.49 10.65 -2.83
N VAL A 61 -10.84 9.49 -2.72
CA VAL A 61 -9.83 9.02 -3.67
C VAL A 61 -10.33 7.77 -4.38
N GLN A 62 -10.56 7.92 -5.68
CA GLN A 62 -10.87 6.79 -6.55
C GLN A 62 -9.57 6.19 -7.06
N VAL A 63 -9.45 4.87 -6.98
CA VAL A 63 -8.28 4.14 -7.44
C VAL A 63 -8.63 3.08 -8.48
N LEU A 64 -7.67 2.86 -9.36
CA LEU A 64 -7.63 1.76 -10.32
C LEU A 64 -6.57 0.75 -9.87
N GLN A 65 -6.90 -0.54 -9.99
CA GLN A 65 -5.91 -1.60 -9.97
C GLN A 65 -5.43 -1.86 -11.40
N ILE A 66 -4.13 -1.80 -11.64
CA ILE A 66 -3.53 -2.13 -12.95
C ILE A 66 -2.61 -3.35 -12.83
N PRO A 67 -2.47 -4.15 -13.91
CA PRO A 67 -1.46 -5.21 -13.99
C PRO A 67 -0.07 -4.59 -14.19
N SER A 68 0.47 -3.96 -13.14
CA SER A 68 1.78 -3.31 -13.15
C SER A 68 2.83 -4.15 -12.45
N VAL A 69 4.06 -4.08 -12.98
CA VAL A 69 5.22 -4.63 -12.26
C VAL A 69 5.73 -3.73 -11.12
N HIS A 70 5.32 -2.46 -11.09
CA HIS A 70 5.88 -1.45 -10.18
C HIS A 70 4.92 -0.98 -9.10
N ASN A 71 3.69 -0.60 -9.45
CA ASN A 71 2.66 -0.21 -8.47
C ASN A 71 1.28 -0.62 -8.97
N PRO A 72 0.62 -1.60 -8.33
CA PRO A 72 -0.67 -2.08 -8.78
C PRO A 72 -1.84 -1.15 -8.45
N VAL A 73 -1.71 -0.17 -7.52
CA VAL A 73 -2.82 0.72 -7.12
C VAL A 73 -2.49 2.18 -7.44
N ARG A 74 -3.33 2.84 -8.25
CA ARG A 74 -3.12 4.23 -8.65
C ARG A 74 -4.38 5.05 -8.51
N ALA A 75 -4.23 6.29 -8.02
CA ALA A 75 -5.34 7.24 -7.98
C ALA A 75 -5.72 7.68 -9.40
N THR A 76 -7.02 7.68 -9.69
CA THR A 76 -7.60 8.16 -10.94
C THR A 76 -8.34 9.48 -10.74
N ASN A 77 -8.88 9.69 -9.55
CA ASN A 77 -9.59 10.90 -9.19
C ASN A 77 -9.38 11.20 -7.70
N VAL A 78 -9.25 12.48 -7.35
CA VAL A 78 -9.19 12.96 -5.98
C VAL A 78 -10.13 14.15 -5.82
N SER A 79 -11.19 13.99 -5.02
CA SER A 79 -12.18 15.03 -4.75
C SER A 79 -12.73 15.71 -6.01
N GLY A 80 -13.02 14.91 -7.05
CA GLY A 80 -13.53 15.37 -8.33
C GLY A 80 -12.44 15.74 -9.35
N GLN A 81 -11.17 15.82 -8.96
CA GLN A 81 -10.07 16.15 -9.87
C GLN A 81 -9.45 14.89 -10.48
N SER A 82 -9.47 14.79 -11.81
CA SER A 82 -8.80 13.69 -12.51
C SER A 82 -7.29 13.78 -12.30
N VAL A 83 -6.66 12.63 -12.06
CA VAL A 83 -5.23 12.51 -11.84
C VAL A 83 -4.61 11.72 -12.97
N THR A 84 -3.39 12.12 -13.39
CA THR A 84 -2.63 11.41 -14.42
C THR A 84 -1.31 10.92 -13.84
N TRP A 85 -1.12 9.60 -13.84
CA TRP A 85 0.00 8.90 -13.21
C TRP A 85 1.18 8.64 -14.19
N THR A 86 1.43 9.56 -15.13
CA THR A 86 2.43 9.37 -16.20
C THR A 86 3.84 9.84 -15.82
N ALA A 87 3.98 10.69 -14.80
CA ALA A 87 5.27 11.20 -14.34
C ALA A 87 5.93 10.24 -13.33
N GLU A 88 7.27 10.22 -13.31
CA GLU A 88 8.07 9.47 -12.33
C GLU A 88 7.67 9.82 -10.88
N PHE A 89 7.29 11.08 -10.65
CA PHE A 89 6.91 11.62 -9.34
C PHE A 89 5.40 11.78 -9.13
N GLY A 90 4.58 11.52 -10.16
CA GLY A 90 3.13 11.78 -10.14
C GLY A 90 2.78 13.27 -10.00
N THR A 91 1.68 13.71 -10.61
CA THR A 91 1.15 15.06 -10.37
C THR A 91 -0.30 14.94 -9.91
N GLY A 92 -0.64 15.57 -8.79
CA GLY A 92 -1.97 15.49 -8.20
C GLY A 92 -2.12 16.46 -7.02
N PRO A 93 -3.36 16.65 -6.52
CA PRO A 93 -3.59 17.44 -5.32
C PRO A 93 -2.88 16.82 -4.11
N THR A 94 -2.56 17.66 -3.12
CA THR A 94 -1.99 17.16 -1.87
C THR A 94 -3.00 16.28 -1.15
N LEU A 95 -2.59 15.07 -0.79
CA LEU A 95 -3.37 14.15 0.03
C LEU A 95 -3.10 14.40 1.51
N THR A 96 -4.15 14.28 2.31
CA THR A 96 -4.09 14.42 3.76
C THR A 96 -4.67 13.15 4.39
N PRO A 97 -3.95 12.50 5.31
CA PRO A 97 -2.60 12.82 5.76
C PRO A 97 -1.53 12.57 4.68
N LYS A 98 -0.32 13.11 4.87
CA LYS A 98 0.83 12.84 3.98
C LYS A 98 1.35 11.40 4.10
N VAL A 99 1.14 10.81 5.27
CA VAL A 99 1.55 9.44 5.59
C VAL A 99 0.41 8.78 6.35
N VAL A 100 0.03 7.59 5.90
CA VAL A 100 -0.86 6.70 6.66
C VAL A 100 -0.02 5.65 7.35
N ARG A 101 -0.25 5.46 8.64
CA ARG A 101 0.37 4.40 9.44
C ARG A 101 -0.59 3.22 9.48
N VAL A 102 -0.12 2.05 9.07
CA VAL A 102 -0.93 0.82 9.13
C VAL A 102 -0.24 -0.14 10.10
N PRO A 103 -0.89 -0.50 11.23
CA PRO A 103 -0.37 -1.50 12.15
C PRO A 103 -0.07 -2.82 11.44
N VAL A 104 1.00 -3.51 11.84
CA VAL A 104 1.35 -4.80 11.24
C VAL A 104 0.27 -5.87 11.49
N ALA A 105 -0.43 -5.80 12.62
CA ALA A 105 -1.56 -6.67 12.90
C ALA A 105 -2.67 -6.56 11.83
N ASP A 106 -2.95 -5.35 11.34
CA ASP A 106 -3.94 -5.12 10.28
C ASP A 106 -3.50 -5.68 8.93
N ILE A 107 -2.20 -5.60 8.63
CA ILE A 107 -1.63 -6.21 7.42
C ILE A 107 -1.68 -7.73 7.51
N TYR A 108 -1.41 -8.33 8.68
CA TYR A 108 -1.62 -9.75 8.89
C TYR A 108 -3.09 -10.14 8.77
N ALA A 109 -4.03 -9.32 9.24
CA ALA A 109 -5.45 -9.56 9.03
C ALA A 109 -5.80 -9.55 7.52
N ALA A 110 -5.23 -8.65 6.73
CA ALA A 110 -5.36 -8.66 5.26
C ALA A 110 -4.77 -9.95 4.65
N ALA A 111 -3.59 -10.36 5.09
CA ALA A 111 -2.95 -11.59 4.61
C ALA A 111 -3.76 -12.86 4.95
N ARG A 112 -4.31 -12.94 6.17
CA ARG A 112 -5.20 -14.05 6.58
C ARG A 112 -6.43 -14.13 5.69
N LYS A 113 -7.04 -13.01 5.30
CA LYS A 113 -8.18 -12.99 4.35
C LYS A 113 -7.80 -13.59 2.99
N ARG A 114 -6.54 -13.45 2.56
CA ARG A 114 -5.99 -14.08 1.35
C ARG A 114 -5.53 -15.53 1.56
N LYS A 115 -5.72 -16.11 2.74
CA LYS A 115 -5.20 -17.45 3.12
C LYS A 115 -3.67 -17.54 3.04
N ILE A 116 -2.99 -16.41 3.18
CA ILE A 116 -1.54 -16.37 3.33
C ILE A 116 -1.22 -16.80 4.77
N ALA A 117 -0.24 -17.71 4.92
CA ALA A 117 0.26 -18.12 6.22
C ALA A 117 0.91 -16.93 6.94
N VAL A 118 0.54 -16.71 8.20
CA VAL A 118 1.09 -15.67 9.07
C VAL A 118 1.50 -16.29 10.41
N PRO A 119 2.45 -15.71 11.15
CA PRO A 119 2.83 -16.20 12.47
C PRO A 119 1.60 -16.31 13.40
N GLU A 120 1.52 -17.39 14.19
CA GLU A 120 0.37 -17.64 15.08
C GLU A 120 0.30 -16.70 16.29
N ASN A 121 1.39 -15.99 16.60
CA ASN A 121 1.57 -15.24 17.85
C ASN A 121 1.37 -13.71 17.70
N LEU A 122 0.65 -13.28 16.65
CA LEU A 122 0.39 -11.86 16.32
C LEU A 122 -1.12 -11.63 16.10
#